data_AF-A0A5C7MZR0-F1
#
_entry.id   AF-A0A5C7MZR0-F1
#
_cell.length_a   1.000
_cell.length_b   1.000
_cell.length_c   1.000
_cell.angle_alpha   90.00
_cell.angle_beta   90.00
_cell.angle_gamma   90.00
#
_symmetry.space_group_name_H-M   'P 1'
#
loop_
_entity.id
_entity.type
_entity.pdbx_description
1 polymer ?
#
loop_
_entity_poly.entity_id
_entity_poly.type
_entity_poly.pdbx_seq_one_letter_code
_entity_poly.pdbx_strand_id
1 'polypeptide(L)'
;MLSATVQHTRGGQSGFSLIEALVSILILALGLLGTLGMIVNSLKLSSSSAYRTIASQQAYSMAEQVRGNPLALVVDAGNDSFDTYSTSASVTQGCMQTGGCVRANYVNTTVAMWRAQLATVLPGGSGTVCRDSSPAANAPTQVGSGTGAGTISAWNCDNTGDYVVKVCWNEQRISASSSTVGTGGLLCTWATI
;
A
#
# COMPACT_ATOMS: atom_id res chain seq x y z
N MET A 1 -83.59 17.53 -27.23
CA MET A 1 -82.94 16.45 -28.00
C MET A 1 -81.44 16.65 -27.91
N LEU A 2 -80.71 15.68 -27.35
CA LEU A 2 -79.33 15.25 -27.68
C LEU A 2 -78.77 14.53 -26.45
N SER A 3 -79.03 13.21 -26.41
CA SER A 3 -78.44 12.28 -25.45
C SER A 3 -77.08 11.85 -26.00
N ALA A 4 -75.99 12.26 -25.35
CA ALA A 4 -74.63 11.86 -25.73
C ALA A 4 -74.29 10.52 -25.08
N THR A 5 -74.10 9.49 -25.90
CA THR A 5 -73.71 8.14 -25.45
C THR A 5 -72.19 8.06 -25.39
N VAL A 6 -71.61 7.95 -24.20
CA VAL A 6 -70.18 7.72 -24.00
C VAL A 6 -69.87 6.26 -24.34
N GLN A 7 -69.17 6.02 -25.46
CA GLN A 7 -68.70 4.68 -25.83
C GLN A 7 -67.39 4.37 -25.08
N HIS A 8 -67.49 3.47 -24.10
CA HIS A 8 -66.32 2.93 -23.41
C HIS A 8 -65.68 1.84 -24.28
N THR A 9 -64.65 2.17 -25.04
CA THR A 9 -63.82 1.18 -25.73
C THR A 9 -63.13 0.32 -24.67
N ARG A 10 -63.64 -0.89 -24.43
CA ARG A 10 -62.91 -1.90 -23.66
C ARG A 10 -61.74 -2.39 -24.50
N GLY A 11 -60.61 -1.71 -24.37
CA GLY A 11 -59.32 -2.25 -24.81
C GLY A 11 -59.11 -3.58 -24.12
N GLY A 12 -59.05 -4.67 -24.89
CA GLY A 12 -58.83 -6.01 -24.36
C GLY A 12 -57.54 -6.03 -23.55
N GLN A 13 -57.64 -6.42 -22.28
CA GLN A 13 -56.49 -6.66 -21.43
C GLN A 13 -55.78 -7.92 -21.97
N SER A 14 -54.83 -7.71 -22.89
CA SER A 14 -54.00 -8.79 -23.42
C SER A 14 -53.07 -9.25 -22.30
N GLY A 15 -53.37 -10.41 -21.73
CA GLY A 15 -52.54 -11.07 -20.73
C GLY A 15 -51.19 -11.46 -21.31
N PHE A 16 -50.22 -10.55 -21.23
CA PHE A 16 -48.79 -10.83 -21.40
C PHE A 16 -48.02 -10.61 -20.09
N SER A 17 -48.70 -10.79 -18.94
CA SER A 17 -48.20 -10.36 -17.63
C SER A 17 -47.08 -11.23 -17.04
N LEU A 18 -46.91 -12.49 -17.46
CA LEU A 18 -46.00 -13.42 -16.77
C LEU A 18 -44.60 -13.47 -17.40
N ILE A 19 -44.50 -13.52 -18.73
CA ILE A 19 -43.21 -13.49 -19.43
C ILE A 19 -42.52 -12.13 -19.28
N GLU A 20 -43.30 -11.03 -19.29
CA GLU A 20 -42.80 -9.67 -19.12
C GLU A 20 -42.23 -9.44 -17.70
N ALA A 21 -42.91 -9.97 -16.68
CA ALA A 21 -42.42 -9.96 -15.31
C ALA A 21 -41.14 -10.80 -15.14
N LEU A 22 -41.07 -11.99 -15.75
CA LEU A 22 -39.88 -12.84 -15.72
C LEU A 22 -38.67 -12.18 -16.37
N VAL A 23 -38.87 -11.55 -17.53
CA VAL A 23 -37.79 -10.81 -18.22
C VAL A 23 -37.35 -9.60 -17.40
N SER A 24 -38.28 -8.88 -16.78
CA SER A 24 -37.95 -7.73 -15.91
C SER A 24 -37.11 -8.15 -14.70
N ILE A 25 -37.49 -9.24 -14.03
CA ILE A 25 -36.73 -9.80 -12.90
C ILE A 25 -35.36 -10.30 -13.36
N LEU A 26 -35.27 -10.92 -14.55
CA LEU A 26 -33.99 -11.35 -15.12
C LEU A 26 -33.05 -10.17 -15.38
N ILE A 27 -33.52 -9.13 -16.04
CA ILE A 27 -32.72 -7.92 -16.31
C ILE A 27 -32.29 -7.26 -15.00
N LEU A 28 -33.19 -7.15 -14.03
CA LEU A 28 -32.89 -6.61 -12.70
C LEU A 28 -31.82 -7.44 -11.99
N ALA A 29 -31.93 -8.77 -12.01
CA ALA A 29 -30.95 -9.66 -11.40
C ALA A 29 -29.56 -9.48 -12.05
N LEU A 30 -29.48 -9.45 -13.38
CA LEU A 30 -28.22 -9.21 -14.10
C LEU A 30 -27.63 -7.82 -13.78
N GLY A 31 -28.47 -6.80 -13.70
CA GLY A 31 -28.06 -5.45 -13.30
C GLY A 31 -27.46 -5.43 -11.89
N LEU A 32 -28.12 -6.05 -10.92
CA LEU A 32 -27.64 -6.12 -9.54
C LEU A 32 -26.32 -6.91 -9.43
N LEU A 33 -26.20 -8.06 -10.10
CA LEU A 33 -24.95 -8.82 -10.13
C LEU A 33 -23.80 -8.01 -10.73
N GLY A 34 -24.06 -7.26 -11.81
CA GLY A 34 -23.08 -6.37 -12.42
C GLY A 34 -22.60 -5.28 -11.46
N THR A 35 -23.52 -4.61 -10.75
CA THR A 35 -23.16 -3.57 -9.77
C THR A 35 -22.35 -4.11 -8.58
N LEU A 36 -22.70 -5.28 -8.06
CA LEU A 36 -21.97 -5.90 -6.96
C LEU A 36 -20.52 -6.23 -7.36
N GLY A 37 -20.31 -6.72 -8.57
CA GLY A 37 -18.95 -6.93 -9.12
C GLY A 37 -18.14 -5.63 -9.15
N MET A 38 -18.75 -4.53 -9.59
CA MET A 38 -18.10 -3.21 -9.62
C MET A 38 -17.80 -2.67 -8.22
N ILE A 39 -18.70 -2.85 -7.25
CA ILE A 39 -18.51 -2.42 -5.85
C ILE A 39 -17.31 -3.15 -5.23
N VAL A 40 -17.23 -4.48 -5.39
CA VAL A 40 -16.10 -5.28 -4.89
C VAL A 40 -14.78 -4.82 -5.50
N ASN A 41 -14.76 -4.56 -6.81
CA ASN A 41 -13.56 -4.05 -7.48
C ASN A 41 -13.17 -2.66 -6.97
N SER A 42 -14.15 -1.77 -6.76
CA SER A 42 -13.93 -0.43 -6.23
C SER A 42 -13.32 -0.47 -4.84
N LEU A 43 -13.77 -1.37 -3.96
CA LEU A 43 -13.19 -1.57 -2.62
C LEU A 43 -11.72 -2.00 -2.68
N LYS A 44 -11.38 -2.93 -3.60
CA LYS A 44 -9.99 -3.37 -3.79
C LYS A 44 -9.09 -2.22 -4.25
N LEU A 45 -9.53 -1.43 -5.21
CA LEU A 45 -8.80 -0.27 -5.72
C LEU A 45 -8.62 0.80 -4.63
N SER A 46 -9.66 1.10 -3.86
CA SER A 46 -9.58 2.03 -2.74
C SER A 46 -8.58 1.57 -1.68
N SER A 47 -8.56 0.27 -1.35
CA SER A 47 -7.60 -0.31 -0.40
C SER A 47 -6.15 -0.21 -0.90
N SER A 48 -5.89 -0.58 -2.16
CA SER A 48 -4.56 -0.45 -2.78
C SER A 48 -4.09 1.02 -2.81
N SER A 49 -4.98 1.95 -3.15
CA SER A 49 -4.69 3.39 -3.12
C SER A 49 -4.34 3.89 -1.72
N ALA A 50 -5.04 3.40 -0.69
CA ALA A 50 -4.76 3.74 0.69
C ALA A 50 -3.36 3.26 1.11
N TYR A 51 -2.98 2.01 0.80
CA TYR A 51 -1.65 1.49 1.13
C TYR A 51 -0.54 2.26 0.42
N ARG A 52 -0.70 2.58 -0.86
CA ARG A 52 0.25 3.43 -1.62
C ARG A 52 0.44 4.80 -0.98
N THR A 53 -0.66 5.39 -0.49
CA THR A 53 -0.64 6.69 0.20
C THR A 53 0.11 6.60 1.52
N ILE A 54 -0.21 5.60 2.35
CA ILE A 54 0.46 5.34 3.64
C ILE A 54 1.95 5.09 3.45
N ALA A 55 2.32 4.23 2.48
CA ALA A 55 3.71 3.92 2.18
C ALA A 55 4.49 5.16 1.74
N SER A 56 3.90 6.00 0.88
CA SER A 56 4.54 7.24 0.42
C SER A 56 4.71 8.24 1.57
N GLN A 57 3.67 8.45 2.38
CA GLN A 57 3.73 9.31 3.56
C GLN A 57 4.82 8.85 4.54
N GLN A 58 4.95 7.53 4.72
CA GLN A 58 5.94 6.97 5.62
C GLN A 58 7.38 7.05 5.09
N ALA A 59 7.55 6.97 3.76
CA ALA A 59 8.83 7.21 3.10
C ALA A 59 9.25 8.69 3.24
N TYR A 60 8.35 9.64 2.96
CA TYR A 60 8.61 11.07 3.13
C TYR A 60 8.87 11.44 4.59
N SER A 61 8.08 10.92 5.54
CA SER A 61 8.30 11.19 6.96
C SER A 61 9.69 10.76 7.43
N MET A 62 10.19 9.62 6.94
CA MET A 62 11.54 9.17 7.24
C MET A 62 12.59 10.03 6.53
N ALA A 63 12.35 10.43 5.28
CA ALA A 63 13.25 11.32 4.55
C ALA A 63 13.41 12.67 5.30
N GLU A 64 12.32 13.24 5.81
CA GLU A 64 12.37 14.45 6.64
C GLU A 64 13.13 14.23 7.95
N GLN A 65 12.98 13.06 8.58
CA GLN A 65 13.75 12.74 9.79
C GLN A 65 15.25 12.69 9.50
N VAL A 66 15.64 12.12 8.35
CA VAL A 66 17.04 12.09 7.91
C VAL A 66 17.54 13.50 7.57
N ARG A 67 16.75 14.31 6.88
CA ARG A 67 17.07 15.72 6.59
C ARG A 67 17.25 16.57 7.85
N GLY A 68 16.44 16.30 8.89
CA GLY A 68 16.54 16.95 10.19
C GLY A 68 17.80 16.58 10.98
N ASN A 69 18.43 15.45 10.65
CA ASN A 69 19.66 14.98 11.28
C ASN A 69 20.63 14.40 10.23
N PRO A 70 21.24 15.23 9.36
CA PRO A 70 22.09 14.75 8.28
C PRO A 70 23.37 14.10 8.81
N LEU A 71 23.79 14.41 10.04
CA LEU A 71 24.89 13.72 10.69
C LEU A 71 24.62 12.22 10.81
N ALA A 72 23.36 11.78 10.91
CA ALA A 72 23.01 10.36 10.96
C ALA A 72 23.22 9.60 9.62
N LEU A 73 23.67 10.29 8.55
CA LEU A 73 24.11 9.68 7.30
C LEU A 73 25.62 9.37 7.26
N VAL A 74 26.41 10.01 8.13
CA VAL A 74 27.87 9.85 8.18
C VAL A 74 28.22 8.68 9.10
N VAL A 75 29.08 7.77 8.63
CA VAL A 75 29.68 6.72 9.45
C VAL A 75 30.93 7.30 10.11
N ASP A 76 30.97 7.33 11.44
CA ASP A 76 32.14 7.75 12.22
C ASP A 76 32.47 6.67 13.27
N ALA A 77 33.68 6.71 13.84
CA ALA A 77 34.12 5.73 14.85
C ALA A 77 33.11 5.60 16.00
N GLY A 78 32.36 4.50 16.00
CA GLY A 78 31.35 4.16 17.01
C GLY A 78 29.92 4.63 16.74
N ASN A 79 29.62 5.22 15.58
CA ASN A 79 28.26 5.60 15.19
C ASN A 79 27.85 4.99 13.85
N ASP A 80 26.66 4.39 13.83
CA ASP A 80 26.08 3.85 12.62
C ASP A 80 25.40 4.92 11.75
N SER A 81 25.23 4.59 10.47
CA SER A 81 24.51 5.40 9.48
C SER A 81 23.22 4.71 9.03
N PHE A 82 22.24 5.49 8.62
CA PHE A 82 21.02 4.97 7.99
C PHE A 82 21.30 4.08 6.76
N ASP A 83 22.44 4.28 6.07
CA ASP A 83 22.88 3.50 4.88
C ASP A 83 23.29 2.05 5.22
N THR A 84 23.70 1.79 6.46
CA THR A 84 24.33 0.51 6.85
C THR A 84 23.32 -0.54 7.35
N TYR A 85 22.07 -0.15 7.64
CA TYR A 85 21.09 -1.00 8.31
C TYR A 85 20.16 -1.76 7.35
N SER A 86 20.69 -2.79 6.69
CA SER A 86 19.87 -3.64 5.80
C SER A 86 19.09 -4.75 6.54
N THR A 87 19.60 -5.30 7.66
CA THR A 87 19.07 -6.58 8.19
C THR A 87 18.72 -6.68 9.68
N SER A 88 19.19 -5.81 10.58
CA SER A 88 18.82 -5.90 12.02
C SER A 88 18.91 -4.57 12.75
N ALA A 89 17.75 -3.92 12.96
CA ALA A 89 17.62 -2.78 13.86
C ALA A 89 16.79 -3.21 15.10
N SER A 90 17.22 -2.80 16.28
CA SER A 90 16.61 -3.03 17.59
C SER A 90 16.38 -1.71 18.33
N VAL A 91 15.31 -1.68 19.13
CA VAL A 91 14.98 -0.52 19.95
C VAL A 91 15.89 -0.49 21.17
N THR A 92 16.66 0.60 21.34
CA THR A 92 17.40 0.84 22.59
C THR A 92 16.50 1.59 23.57
N GLN A 93 16.12 0.96 24.68
CA GLN A 93 15.19 1.56 25.66
C GLN A 93 15.66 2.90 26.24
N GLY A 94 16.96 3.12 26.39
CA GLY A 94 17.52 4.38 26.89
C GLY A 94 17.13 5.60 26.03
N CYS A 95 16.87 5.39 24.74
CA CYS A 95 16.50 6.45 23.80
C CYS A 95 15.07 6.98 24.01
N MET A 96 14.24 6.29 24.80
CA MET A 96 12.88 6.70 25.16
C MET A 96 12.76 7.25 26.59
N GLN A 97 13.89 7.43 27.27
CA GLN A 97 13.95 7.98 28.63
C GLN A 97 14.39 9.45 28.62
N THR A 98 14.27 10.13 29.75
CA THR A 98 14.61 11.55 29.93
C THR A 98 16.05 11.90 29.52
N GLY A 99 16.97 10.93 29.55
CA GLY A 99 18.37 11.09 29.14
C GLY A 99 18.60 11.18 27.62
N GLY A 100 17.58 10.90 26.81
CA GLY A 100 17.69 10.92 25.35
C GLY A 100 18.56 9.79 24.78
N CYS A 101 18.92 9.92 23.51
CA CYS A 101 19.65 8.89 22.77
C CYS A 101 21.03 9.39 22.36
N VAL A 102 22.07 8.62 22.64
CA VAL A 102 23.38 8.83 22.04
C VAL A 102 23.32 8.53 20.54
N ARG A 103 24.14 9.21 19.73
CA ARG A 103 24.12 9.08 18.27
C ARG A 103 24.26 7.62 17.80
N ALA A 104 25.09 6.83 18.47
CA ALA A 104 25.27 5.40 18.18
C ALA A 104 23.96 4.60 18.22
N ASN A 105 23.03 4.95 19.11
CA ASN A 105 21.78 4.20 19.28
C ASN A 105 20.60 4.86 18.55
N TYR A 106 20.76 6.11 18.09
CA TYR A 106 19.69 6.91 17.49
C TYR A 106 19.20 6.31 16.17
N VAL A 107 20.14 6.03 15.26
CA VAL A 107 19.83 5.48 13.94
C VAL A 107 19.15 4.12 14.08
N ASN A 108 19.73 3.24 14.89
CA ASN A 108 19.23 1.89 15.11
C ASN A 108 17.80 1.91 15.70
N THR A 109 17.59 2.67 16.79
CA THR A 109 16.28 2.79 17.42
C THR A 109 15.25 3.40 16.47
N THR A 110 15.63 4.43 15.72
CA THR A 110 14.77 5.09 14.74
C THR A 110 14.30 4.11 13.66
N VAL A 111 15.24 3.40 13.01
CA VAL A 111 14.91 2.43 11.96
C VAL A 111 14.08 1.27 12.52
N ALA A 112 14.36 0.81 13.74
CA ALA A 112 13.60 -0.26 14.38
C ALA A 112 12.14 0.15 14.64
N MET A 113 11.91 1.34 15.22
CA MET A 113 10.57 1.86 15.47
C MET A 113 9.81 2.11 14.17
N TRP A 114 10.48 2.69 13.18
CA TRP A 114 9.92 2.94 11.85
C TRP A 114 9.50 1.64 11.15
N ARG A 115 10.36 0.61 11.15
CA ARG A 115 10.03 -0.69 10.55
C ARG A 115 8.93 -1.43 11.32
N ALA A 116 8.88 -1.28 12.64
CA ALA A 116 7.77 -1.80 13.44
C ALA A 116 6.45 -1.13 13.07
N GLN A 117 6.44 0.19 12.87
CA GLN A 117 5.26 0.93 12.39
C GLN A 117 4.86 0.50 10.97
N LEU A 118 5.82 0.36 10.05
CA LEU A 118 5.55 -0.14 8.70
C LEU A 118 4.88 -1.52 8.71
N ALA A 119 5.34 -2.42 9.58
CA ALA A 119 4.76 -3.75 9.73
C ALA A 119 3.32 -3.74 10.29
N THR A 120 2.90 -2.71 11.02
CA THR A 120 1.53 -2.59 11.54
C THR A 120 0.57 -1.92 10.56
N VAL A 121 1.05 -0.97 9.75
CA VAL A 121 0.20 -0.17 8.84
C VAL A 121 0.18 -0.69 7.39
N LEU A 122 1.17 -1.48 6.99
CA LEU A 122 1.26 -2.09 5.66
C LEU A 122 1.33 -3.63 5.75
N PRO A 123 0.62 -4.37 4.88
CA PRO A 123 0.71 -5.82 4.85
C PRO A 123 2.11 -6.29 4.43
N GLY A 124 2.86 -6.88 5.36
CA GLY A 124 4.26 -7.26 5.12
C GLY A 124 5.17 -6.06 4.83
N GLY A 125 4.84 -4.90 5.40
CA GLY A 125 5.58 -3.65 5.22
C GLY A 125 7.02 -3.73 5.72
N SER A 126 7.94 -3.23 4.91
CA SER A 126 9.35 -3.05 5.28
C SER A 126 9.92 -1.80 4.65
N GLY A 127 11.02 -1.30 5.19
CA GLY A 127 11.71 -0.14 4.64
C GLY A 127 13.21 -0.16 4.93
N THR A 128 13.96 0.55 4.08
CA THR A 128 15.39 0.86 4.28
C THR A 128 15.68 2.28 3.85
N VAL A 129 16.78 2.82 4.35
CA VAL A 129 17.43 4.00 3.78
C VAL A 129 18.75 3.52 3.17
N CYS A 130 19.09 3.99 1.98
CA CYS A 130 20.36 3.66 1.34
C CYS A 130 20.69 4.62 0.20
N ARG A 131 21.91 4.59 -0.34
CA ARG A 131 22.23 5.28 -1.60
C ARG A 131 21.81 4.46 -2.81
N ASP A 132 21.07 5.10 -3.71
CA ASP A 132 20.62 4.48 -4.95
C ASP A 132 20.43 5.50 -6.08
N SER A 133 21.17 5.33 -7.16
CA SER A 133 21.08 6.20 -8.34
C SER A 133 19.84 5.92 -9.21
N SER A 134 19.23 4.74 -9.07
CA SER A 134 18.09 4.30 -9.86
C SER A 134 17.09 3.46 -9.03
N PRO A 135 16.39 4.06 -8.04
CA PRO A 135 15.52 3.34 -7.09
C PRO A 135 14.40 2.52 -7.75
N ALA A 136 13.90 2.99 -8.90
CA ALA A 136 12.87 2.29 -9.67
C ALA A 136 13.37 1.00 -10.30
N ALA A 137 14.59 1.00 -10.86
CA ALA A 137 15.19 -0.18 -11.48
C ALA A 137 15.77 -1.14 -10.42
N ASN A 138 16.22 -0.58 -9.30
CA ASN A 138 16.81 -1.28 -8.17
C ASN A 138 15.77 -1.60 -7.08
N ALA A 139 14.50 -1.80 -7.47
CA ALA A 139 13.47 -2.23 -6.55
C ALA A 139 13.78 -3.66 -6.04
N PRO A 140 13.61 -3.94 -4.74
CA PRO A 140 13.84 -5.27 -4.20
C PRO A 140 12.92 -6.31 -4.86
N THR A 141 13.48 -7.47 -5.17
CA THR A 141 12.79 -8.56 -5.90
C THR A 141 12.47 -9.78 -5.04
N GLN A 142 12.88 -9.79 -3.77
CA GLN A 142 12.71 -10.94 -2.87
C GLN A 142 12.22 -10.51 -1.48
N VAL A 143 11.15 -11.16 -1.02
CA VAL A 143 10.79 -11.21 0.41
C VAL A 143 11.59 -12.37 1.00
N GLY A 144 12.51 -12.06 1.91
CA GLY A 144 13.25 -13.04 2.69
C GLY A 144 12.33 -13.97 3.47
N SER A 145 12.75 -15.22 3.58
CA SER A 145 12.04 -16.34 4.21
C SER A 145 12.12 -16.34 5.75
N GLY A 146 12.47 -15.21 6.38
CA GLY A 146 12.60 -15.11 7.83
C GLY A 146 11.25 -15.22 8.56
N THR A 147 11.29 -15.66 9.83
CA THR A 147 10.14 -15.70 10.76
C THR A 147 9.69 -14.28 11.13
N GLY A 148 8.99 -13.65 10.19
CA GLY A 148 8.39 -12.32 10.29
C GLY A 148 7.95 -11.92 8.88
N ALA A 149 6.64 -11.85 8.65
CA ALA A 149 6.10 -11.49 7.34
C ALA A 149 6.70 -10.15 6.86
N GLY A 150 7.44 -10.15 5.73
CA GLY A 150 7.94 -8.91 5.11
C GLY A 150 9.42 -8.57 5.32
N THR A 151 10.28 -9.50 5.74
CA THR A 151 11.72 -9.23 5.78
C THR A 151 12.30 -9.19 4.37
N ILE A 152 12.46 -8.02 3.76
CA ILE A 152 13.19 -7.91 2.49
C ILE A 152 14.67 -8.18 2.74
N SER A 153 15.20 -9.25 2.14
CA SER A 153 16.57 -9.73 2.37
C SER A 153 17.60 -9.02 1.48
N ALA A 154 17.17 -8.39 0.40
CA ALA A 154 18.03 -7.61 -0.49
C ALA A 154 17.29 -6.35 -0.96
N TRP A 155 17.80 -5.18 -0.59
CA TRP A 155 17.26 -3.87 -0.98
C TRP A 155 17.83 -3.33 -2.28
N ASN A 156 18.77 -4.07 -2.89
CA ASN A 156 19.36 -3.80 -4.20
C ASN A 156 19.94 -2.39 -4.37
N CYS A 157 20.31 -1.71 -3.29
CA CYS A 157 20.92 -0.38 -3.35
C CYS A 157 22.30 -0.46 -4.02
N ASP A 158 22.57 0.42 -4.97
CA ASP A 158 23.83 0.44 -5.73
C ASP A 158 24.96 1.19 -4.99
N ASN A 159 24.66 1.78 -3.83
CA ASN A 159 25.56 2.61 -3.01
C ASN A 159 26.11 3.84 -3.75
N THR A 160 25.41 4.30 -4.79
CA THR A 160 25.75 5.48 -5.57
C THR A 160 24.57 6.44 -5.65
N GLY A 161 24.81 7.70 -6.03
CA GLY A 161 23.76 8.71 -6.11
C GLY A 161 23.31 9.24 -4.75
N ASP A 162 22.08 9.76 -4.73
CA ASP A 162 21.49 10.39 -3.54
C ASP A 162 20.97 9.34 -2.56
N TYR A 163 20.79 9.77 -1.30
CA TYR A 163 20.14 8.93 -0.30
C TYR A 163 18.66 8.81 -0.63
N VAL A 164 18.14 7.59 -0.57
CA VAL A 164 16.74 7.28 -0.79
C VAL A 164 16.17 6.46 0.35
N VAL A 165 14.93 6.76 0.71
CA VAL A 165 14.12 5.92 1.59
C VAL A 165 13.28 5.02 0.70
N LYS A 166 13.46 3.71 0.79
CA LYS A 166 12.63 2.71 0.11
C LYS A 166 11.64 2.11 1.08
N VAL A 167 10.37 1.99 0.68
CA VAL A 167 9.31 1.31 1.43
C VAL A 167 8.61 0.32 0.51
N CYS A 168 8.44 -0.91 0.97
CA CYS A 168 7.79 -1.97 0.20
C CYS A 168 6.77 -2.74 1.04
N TRP A 169 5.74 -3.27 0.39
CA TRP A 169 4.65 -4.02 1.00
C TRP A 169 4.06 -5.05 0.03
N ASN A 170 3.22 -5.96 0.51
CA ASN A 170 2.67 -7.07 -0.28
C ASN A 170 1.13 -7.01 -0.36
N GLU A 171 0.58 -6.88 -1.57
CA GLU A 171 -0.87 -6.87 -1.82
C GLU A 171 -1.44 -8.18 -2.38
N GLN A 172 -0.67 -9.27 -2.38
CA GLN A 172 -1.09 -10.58 -2.92
C GLN A 172 -2.37 -11.14 -2.27
N ARG A 173 -2.73 -10.67 -1.08
CA ARG A 173 -3.99 -11.04 -0.40
C ARG A 173 -5.23 -10.40 -1.05
N ILE A 174 -5.05 -9.37 -1.89
CA ILE A 174 -6.11 -8.46 -2.36
C ILE A 174 -6.31 -8.56 -3.89
N SER A 175 -5.33 -9.05 -4.65
CA SER A 175 -5.37 -9.02 -6.12
C SER A 175 -5.63 -10.39 -6.77
N ALA A 176 -6.68 -10.46 -7.60
CA ALA A 176 -6.65 -11.28 -8.81
C ALA A 176 -5.93 -10.44 -9.87
N SER A 177 -4.79 -10.94 -10.38
CA SER A 177 -3.91 -10.34 -11.41
C SER A 177 -3.29 -8.96 -11.06
N SER A 178 -2.04 -8.97 -10.62
CA SER A 178 -1.22 -7.78 -10.37
C SER A 178 -0.48 -7.32 -11.63
N SER A 179 -0.71 -6.09 -12.06
CA SER A 179 0.11 -5.36 -13.03
C SER A 179 0.94 -4.29 -12.31
N THR A 180 2.09 -4.65 -11.74
CA THR A 180 3.20 -3.71 -11.47
C THR A 180 4.50 -4.46 -11.18
N VAL A 181 5.61 -3.80 -11.51
CA VAL A 181 7.00 -4.23 -11.41
C VAL A 181 7.36 -4.66 -9.99
N GLY A 182 7.64 -5.94 -9.83
CA GLY A 182 7.99 -6.60 -8.57
C GLY A 182 7.80 -8.11 -8.71
N THR A 183 8.90 -8.84 -8.89
CA THR A 183 8.85 -10.30 -8.99
C THR A 183 8.29 -10.86 -7.67
N GLY A 184 7.11 -11.50 -7.71
CA GLY A 184 6.51 -12.11 -6.51
C GLY A 184 5.47 -11.27 -5.75
N GLY A 185 4.87 -10.24 -6.35
CA GLY A 185 3.72 -9.52 -5.77
C GLY A 185 4.06 -8.49 -4.69
N LEU A 186 5.33 -8.12 -4.59
CA LEU A 186 5.84 -7.03 -3.77
C LEU A 186 5.67 -5.69 -4.52
N LEU A 187 5.19 -4.67 -3.83
CA LEU A 187 5.06 -3.30 -4.32
C LEU A 187 6.00 -2.39 -3.53
N CYS A 188 6.57 -1.38 -4.18
CA CYS A 188 7.52 -0.47 -3.56
C CYS A 188 7.27 0.98 -3.96
N THR A 189 7.65 1.89 -3.07
CA THR A 189 7.73 3.35 -3.29
C THR A 189 9.04 3.87 -2.68
N TRP A 190 9.47 5.06 -3.11
CA TRP A 190 10.69 5.67 -2.61
C TRP A 190 10.57 7.19 -2.49
N ALA A 191 11.36 7.76 -1.59
CA ALA A 191 11.55 9.20 -1.44
C ALA A 191 13.05 9.52 -1.46
N THR A 192 13.46 10.48 -2.28
CA THR A 192 14.83 11.00 -2.29
C THR A 192 15.00 11.97 -1.12
N ILE A 193 16.18 11.95 -0.50
CA ILE A 193 16.59 12.82 0.62
C ILE A 193 17.34 14.03 0.08
#